data_AF-A0AA36I1M6-F1
#
_entry.id   AF-A0AA36I1M6-F1
#
_cell.length_a   1.000
_cell.length_b   1.000
_cell.length_c   1.000
_cell.angle_alpha   90.00
_cell.angle_beta   90.00
_cell.angle_gamma   90.00
#
_symmetry.space_group_name_H-M   'P 1'
#
loop_
_entity.id
_entity.type
_entity.pdbx_description
1 polymer ?
#
loop_
_entity_poly.entity_id
_entity_poly.type
_entity_poly.pdbx_seq_one_letter_code
_entity_poly.pdbx_strand_id
1 'polypeptide(L)'
;MSLLASETHAKVAAVQSSLQSVEKHLAPLLAKNSKEVSRQLEALENAELQVSLAYAAASLYFCHLLTQGERKTAVRSKPLELDRIQVYFKKVRTTAEGAAEKEMSRDRLRVDVDAAKRIVHHFAHAAEASAQRHVETVAAKETKEAPQAAVQETKVAKTSSPKAKSSPKAKSSPKAKPSPKVKPSPKAKTYSAKASSEAQAKSAPKVRKKTKTKAPAS
;
A
#
# COMPACT_ATOMS: atom_id res chain seq x y z
N MET A 1 -7.25 54.44 21.63
CA MET A 1 -6.80 53.03 21.70
C MET A 1 -5.99 52.73 20.44
N SER A 2 -4.80 52.14 20.55
CA SER A 2 -3.93 51.88 19.38
C SER A 2 -4.45 50.71 18.52
N LEU A 3 -4.38 50.83 17.20
CA LEU A 3 -4.79 49.76 16.25
C LEU A 3 -4.05 48.44 16.51
N LEU A 4 -2.78 48.50 16.93
CA LEU A 4 -1.97 47.34 17.32
C LEU A 4 -2.56 46.56 18.50
N ALA A 5 -3.25 47.25 19.43
CA ALA A 5 -3.93 46.60 20.55
C ALA A 5 -5.21 45.87 20.10
N SER A 6 -5.91 46.41 19.10
CA SER A 6 -7.06 45.74 18.47
C SER A 6 -6.64 44.45 17.74
N GLU A 7 -5.61 44.55 16.89
CA GLU A 7 -5.10 43.38 16.16
C GLU A 7 -4.57 42.26 17.06
N THR A 8 -3.90 42.60 18.16
CA THR A 8 -3.39 41.61 19.11
C THR A 8 -4.52 40.94 19.87
N HIS A 9 -5.53 41.69 20.33
CA HIS A 9 -6.74 41.11 20.93
C HIS A 9 -7.46 40.15 19.98
N ALA A 10 -7.63 40.51 18.71
CA ALA A 10 -8.25 39.64 17.70
C ALA A 10 -7.48 38.33 17.51
N LYS A 11 -6.15 38.39 17.45
CA LYS A 11 -5.27 37.20 17.34
C LYS A 11 -5.36 36.32 18.59
N VAL A 12 -5.41 36.90 19.79
CA VAL A 12 -5.56 36.15 21.06
C VAL A 12 -6.94 35.47 21.13
N ALA A 13 -8.02 36.17 20.79
CA ALA A 13 -9.37 35.60 20.76
C ALA A 13 -9.50 34.43 19.76
N ALA A 14 -8.88 34.55 18.58
CA ALA A 14 -8.84 33.47 17.59
C ALA A 14 -8.11 32.22 18.11
N VAL A 15 -6.98 32.40 18.82
CA VAL A 15 -6.25 31.29 19.46
C VAL A 15 -7.08 30.65 20.58
N GLN A 16 -7.73 31.45 21.44
CA GLN A 16 -8.60 30.94 22.50
C GLN A 16 -9.77 30.11 21.94
N SER A 17 -10.46 30.61 20.92
CA SER A 17 -11.54 29.88 20.24
C SER A 17 -11.04 28.56 19.62
N SER A 18 -9.85 28.58 19.00
CA SER A 18 -9.21 27.38 18.46
C SER A 18 -8.88 26.35 19.54
N LEU A 19 -8.33 26.79 20.69
CA LEU A 19 -8.02 25.92 21.82
C LEU A 19 -9.29 25.32 22.45
N GLN A 20 -10.35 26.10 22.64
CA GLN A 20 -11.65 25.61 23.11
C GLN A 20 -12.26 24.57 22.14
N SER A 21 -12.06 24.74 20.83
CA SER A 21 -12.47 23.73 19.85
C SER A 21 -11.67 22.43 20.04
N VAL A 22 -10.34 22.51 20.14
CA VAL A 22 -9.48 21.34 20.40
C VAL A 22 -9.86 20.62 21.70
N GLU A 23 -10.08 21.37 22.78
CA GLU A 23 -10.51 20.83 24.08
C GLU A 23 -11.82 20.06 23.99
N LYS A 24 -12.84 20.58 23.29
CA LYS A 24 -14.12 19.88 23.05
C LYS A 24 -13.95 18.55 22.33
N HIS A 25 -13.01 18.44 21.39
CA HIS A 25 -12.74 17.19 20.65
C HIS A 25 -11.92 16.19 21.48
N LEU A 26 -11.01 16.66 22.35
CA LEU A 26 -10.21 15.79 23.23
C LEU A 26 -10.95 15.36 24.50
N ALA A 27 -11.87 16.15 25.03
CA ALA A 27 -12.64 15.83 26.24
C ALA A 27 -13.24 14.40 26.26
N PRO A 28 -13.96 13.91 25.24
CA PRO A 28 -14.53 12.55 25.26
C PRO A 28 -13.48 11.43 25.19
N LEU A 29 -12.26 11.72 24.68
CA LEU A 29 -11.14 10.78 24.67
C LEU A 29 -10.42 10.74 26.03
N LEU A 30 -10.25 11.90 26.67
CA LEU A 30 -9.58 12.03 27.97
C LEU A 30 -10.47 11.61 29.15
N ALA A 31 -11.80 11.71 29.01
CA ALA A 31 -12.76 11.25 30.02
C ALA A 31 -12.87 9.72 30.12
N LYS A 32 -12.35 8.97 29.14
CA LYS A 32 -12.36 7.50 29.09
C LYS A 32 -10.96 6.94 29.38
N ASN A 33 -10.91 5.76 29.98
CA ASN A 33 -9.64 5.05 30.16
C ASN A 33 -9.08 4.61 28.80
N SER A 34 -7.84 5.01 28.47
CA SER A 34 -7.24 4.71 27.17
C SER A 34 -7.16 3.21 26.87
N LYS A 35 -7.04 2.37 27.90
CA LYS A 35 -7.04 0.91 27.78
C LYS A 35 -8.39 0.35 27.33
N GLU A 36 -9.50 0.94 27.76
CA GLU A 36 -10.85 0.53 27.37
C GLU A 36 -11.13 0.94 25.93
N VAL A 37 -10.80 2.18 25.55
CA VAL A 37 -10.89 2.66 24.16
C VAL A 37 -10.06 1.78 23.23
N SER A 38 -8.82 1.44 23.62
CA SER A 38 -7.92 0.58 22.82
C SER A 38 -8.40 -0.88 22.65
N ARG A 39 -9.38 -1.33 23.45
CA ARG A 39 -10.00 -2.67 23.36
C ARG A 39 -11.27 -2.67 22.51
N GLN A 40 -11.89 -1.52 22.30
CA GLN A 40 -13.12 -1.38 21.51
C GLN A 40 -12.86 -1.12 20.02
N LEU A 41 -11.68 -0.61 19.68
CA LEU A 41 -11.23 -0.30 18.31
C LEU A 41 -10.54 -1.50 17.66
N GLU A 42 -10.65 -1.61 16.33
CA GLU A 42 -9.81 -2.52 15.56
C GLU A 42 -8.33 -2.12 15.66
N ALA A 43 -7.41 -3.07 15.48
CA ALA A 43 -5.97 -2.81 15.52
C ALA A 43 -5.49 -1.71 14.56
N LEU A 44 -6.17 -1.53 13.41
CA LEU A 44 -5.88 -0.46 12.45
C LEU A 44 -6.36 0.90 12.97
N GLU A 45 -7.62 1.00 13.38
CA GLU A 45 -8.23 2.23 13.94
C GLU A 45 -7.49 2.70 15.20
N ASN A 46 -7.07 1.77 16.06
CA ASN A 46 -6.26 2.05 17.23
C ASN A 46 -4.88 2.62 16.84
N ALA A 47 -4.24 2.10 15.79
CA ALA A 47 -3.00 2.67 15.27
C ALA A 47 -3.19 4.09 14.70
N GLU A 48 -4.30 4.35 14.00
CA GLU A 48 -4.68 5.70 13.53
C GLU A 48 -4.92 6.67 14.70
N LEU A 49 -5.63 6.23 15.74
CA LEU A 49 -5.86 7.00 16.96
C LEU A 49 -4.54 7.35 17.68
N GLN A 50 -3.62 6.40 17.83
CA GLN A 50 -2.33 6.65 18.49
C GLN A 50 -1.46 7.64 17.69
N VAL A 51 -1.40 7.52 16.36
CA VAL A 51 -0.59 8.43 15.52
C VAL A 51 -1.20 9.83 15.44
N SER A 52 -2.53 9.95 15.38
CA SER A 52 -3.22 11.24 15.43
C SER A 52 -3.11 11.91 16.80
N LEU A 53 -3.19 11.16 17.90
CA LEU A 53 -2.96 11.69 19.25
C LEU A 53 -1.51 12.16 19.44
N ALA A 54 -0.52 11.44 18.91
CA ALA A 54 0.88 11.88 18.91
C ALA A 54 1.08 13.17 18.11
N TYR A 55 0.41 13.31 16.95
CA TYR A 55 0.42 14.54 16.15
C TYR A 55 -0.21 15.72 16.92
N ALA A 56 -1.35 15.50 17.58
CA ALA A 56 -2.01 16.52 18.39
C ALA A 56 -1.12 16.97 19.57
N ALA A 57 -0.53 16.03 20.30
CA ALA A 57 0.37 16.31 21.42
C ALA A 57 1.62 17.10 20.99
N ALA A 58 2.29 16.69 19.90
CA ALA A 58 3.45 17.40 19.36
C ALA A 58 3.08 18.82 18.85
N SER A 59 1.89 18.98 18.27
CA SER A 59 1.39 20.28 17.80
C SER A 59 1.06 21.22 18.96
N LEU A 60 0.39 20.73 20.01
CA LEU A 60 0.08 21.49 21.22
C LEU A 60 1.36 21.89 21.98
N TYR A 61 2.34 20.98 22.08
CA TYR A 61 3.64 21.28 22.67
C TYR A 61 4.38 22.37 21.87
N PHE A 62 4.35 22.33 20.53
CA PHE A 62 4.90 23.40 19.70
C PHE A 62 4.18 24.75 19.92
N CYS A 63 2.84 24.75 20.03
CA CYS A 63 2.08 25.95 20.40
C CYS A 63 2.52 26.50 21.77
N HIS A 64 2.73 25.64 22.76
CA HIS A 64 3.21 26.02 24.09
C HIS A 64 4.60 26.69 24.04
N LEU A 65 5.57 26.11 23.32
CA LEU A 65 6.90 26.71 23.12
C LEU A 65 6.83 28.07 22.42
N LEU A 66 5.90 28.26 21.47
CA LEU A 66 5.68 29.57 20.86
C LEU A 66 5.14 30.60 21.86
N THR A 67 4.21 30.22 22.74
CA THR A 67 3.66 31.14 23.76
C THR A 67 4.66 31.54 24.83
N GLN A 68 5.61 30.66 25.19
CA GLN A 68 6.72 31.00 26.09
C GLN A 68 7.81 31.88 25.43
N GLY A 69 7.72 32.14 24.11
CA GLY A 69 8.71 32.92 23.38
C GLY A 69 9.97 32.14 22.98
N GLU A 70 10.01 30.83 23.23
CA GLU A 70 11.11 29.89 22.96
C GLU A 70 11.29 29.56 21.45
N ARG A 71 11.35 30.60 20.61
CA ARG A 71 11.39 30.45 19.14
C ARG A 71 12.56 29.60 18.64
N LYS A 72 13.73 29.64 19.29
CA LYS A 72 14.91 28.85 18.87
C LYS A 72 14.71 27.35 19.09
N THR A 73 14.19 26.97 20.26
CA THR A 73 13.88 25.60 20.65
C THR A 73 12.70 25.06 19.83
N ALA A 74 11.65 25.85 19.67
CA ALA A 74 10.47 25.53 18.87
C ALA A 74 10.81 25.23 17.40
N VAL A 75 11.60 26.08 16.74
CA VAL A 75 11.99 25.92 15.32
C VAL A 75 12.85 24.67 15.09
N ARG A 76 13.71 24.30 16.05
CA ARG A 76 14.53 23.07 15.96
C ARG A 76 13.72 21.80 16.27
N SER A 77 12.83 21.84 17.26
CA SER A 77 12.10 20.66 17.73
C SER A 77 10.92 20.27 16.83
N LYS A 78 10.25 21.25 16.21
CA LYS A 78 9.07 21.01 15.36
C LYS A 78 9.31 20.04 14.20
N PRO A 79 10.30 20.27 13.29
CA PRO A 79 10.49 19.38 12.15
C PRO A 79 10.84 17.95 12.60
N LEU A 80 11.66 17.79 13.64
CA LEU A 80 12.11 16.48 14.12
C LEU A 80 10.95 15.54 14.50
N GLU A 81 10.04 16.00 15.37
CA GLU A 81 8.92 15.15 15.81
C GLU A 81 7.83 15.04 14.74
N LEU A 82 7.57 16.08 13.95
CA LEU A 82 6.58 15.99 12.86
C LEU A 82 7.03 15.05 11.73
N ASP A 83 8.31 15.10 11.33
CA ASP A 83 8.86 14.19 10.31
C ASP A 83 8.83 12.73 10.81
N ARG A 84 9.14 12.52 12.09
CA ARG A 84 9.01 11.20 12.74
C ARG A 84 7.55 10.71 12.72
N ILE A 85 6.59 11.57 13.06
CA ILE A 85 5.15 11.23 13.04
C ILE A 85 4.65 10.95 11.61
N GLN A 86 5.13 11.70 10.60
CA GLN A 86 4.83 11.41 9.19
C GLN A 86 5.28 10.01 8.75
N VAL A 87 6.40 9.51 9.28
CA VAL A 87 6.84 8.12 9.02
C VAL A 87 5.84 7.11 9.59
N TYR A 88 5.21 7.39 10.74
CA TYR A 88 4.17 6.52 11.28
C TYR A 88 2.85 6.62 10.50
N PHE A 89 2.42 7.82 10.07
CA PHE A 89 1.28 7.95 9.15
C PHE A 89 1.48 7.14 7.85
N LYS A 90 2.68 7.20 7.26
CA LYS A 90 3.03 6.38 6.07
C LYS A 90 2.93 4.88 6.38
N LYS A 91 3.46 4.41 7.52
CA LYS A 91 3.36 3.01 7.94
C LYS A 91 1.91 2.54 8.14
N VAL A 92 1.08 3.33 8.81
CA VAL A 92 -0.33 2.99 9.03
C VAL A 92 -1.07 2.91 7.69
N ARG A 93 -0.87 3.90 6.81
CA ARG A 93 -1.45 3.89 5.46
C ARG A 93 -1.05 2.67 4.62
N THR A 94 0.25 2.36 4.55
CA THR A 94 0.73 1.15 3.84
C THR A 94 0.22 -0.15 4.48
N THR A 95 -0.05 -0.15 5.79
CA THR A 95 -0.66 -1.30 6.48
C THR A 95 -2.14 -1.43 6.15
N ALA A 96 -2.89 -0.32 6.05
CA ALA A 96 -4.28 -0.30 5.60
C ALA A 96 -4.41 -0.79 4.14
N GLU A 97 -3.61 -0.24 3.24
CA GLU A 97 -3.53 -0.62 1.83
C GLU A 97 -3.19 -2.12 1.71
N GLY A 98 -2.15 -2.58 2.41
CA GLY A 98 -1.76 -4.00 2.43
C GLY A 98 -2.73 -4.94 3.17
N ALA A 99 -3.65 -4.43 3.99
CA ALA A 99 -4.73 -5.21 4.59
C ALA A 99 -5.86 -5.41 3.57
N ALA A 100 -6.27 -4.34 2.89
CA ALA A 100 -7.26 -4.39 1.80
C ALA A 100 -6.77 -5.28 0.63
N GLU A 101 -5.50 -5.18 0.23
CA GLU A 101 -4.92 -6.07 -0.79
C GLU A 101 -4.94 -7.54 -0.39
N LYS A 102 -4.69 -7.86 0.89
CA LYS A 102 -4.78 -9.25 1.40
C LYS A 102 -6.21 -9.75 1.45
N GLU A 103 -7.17 -8.90 1.78
CA GLU A 103 -8.59 -9.23 1.83
C GLU A 103 -9.12 -9.49 0.40
N MET A 104 -8.88 -8.58 -0.54
CA MET A 104 -9.13 -8.80 -1.97
C MET A 104 -8.42 -10.04 -2.53
N SER A 105 -7.17 -10.30 -2.13
CA SER A 105 -6.43 -11.48 -2.57
C SER A 105 -6.99 -12.77 -1.97
N ARG A 106 -7.40 -12.75 -0.70
CA ARG A 106 -8.06 -13.88 -0.03
C ARG A 106 -9.39 -14.20 -0.70
N ASP A 107 -10.14 -13.20 -1.12
CA ASP A 107 -11.42 -13.40 -1.78
C ASP A 107 -11.26 -13.89 -3.22
N ARG A 108 -10.20 -13.47 -3.93
CA ARG A 108 -9.79 -14.10 -5.20
C ARG A 108 -9.28 -15.55 -5.04
N LEU A 109 -8.74 -15.90 -3.87
CA LEU A 109 -8.24 -17.24 -3.54
C LEU A 109 -9.30 -18.14 -2.89
N ARG A 110 -10.49 -17.61 -2.58
CA ARG A 110 -11.62 -18.38 -2.06
C ARG A 110 -12.24 -19.18 -3.21
N VAL A 111 -12.00 -20.49 -3.20
CA VAL A 111 -12.65 -21.45 -4.10
C VAL A 111 -14.14 -21.48 -3.77
N ASP A 112 -14.99 -21.33 -4.78
CA ASP A 112 -16.43 -21.57 -4.66
C ASP A 112 -16.66 -23.06 -4.36
N VAL A 113 -17.11 -23.32 -3.13
CA VAL A 113 -17.35 -24.66 -2.59
C VAL A 113 -18.48 -25.37 -3.31
N ASP A 114 -19.49 -24.64 -3.80
CA ASP A 114 -20.64 -25.23 -4.49
C ASP A 114 -20.34 -25.48 -5.97
N ALA A 115 -19.54 -24.62 -6.62
CA ALA A 115 -18.95 -24.94 -7.92
C ALA A 115 -18.04 -26.18 -7.83
N ALA A 116 -17.20 -26.28 -6.79
CA ALA A 116 -16.36 -27.45 -6.56
C ALA A 116 -17.18 -28.73 -6.36
N LYS A 117 -18.25 -28.70 -5.56
CA LYS A 117 -19.19 -29.84 -5.42
C LYS A 117 -19.79 -30.25 -6.77
N ARG A 118 -20.28 -29.30 -7.58
CA ARG A 118 -20.87 -29.59 -8.90
C ARG A 118 -19.87 -30.28 -9.82
N ILE A 119 -18.62 -29.80 -9.84
CA ILE A 119 -17.52 -30.43 -10.61
C ILE A 119 -17.31 -31.87 -10.11
N VAL A 120 -17.14 -32.09 -8.80
CA VAL A 120 -16.93 -33.44 -8.24
C VAL A 120 -18.08 -34.38 -8.57
N HIS A 121 -19.34 -33.94 -8.43
CA HIS A 121 -20.51 -34.77 -8.75
C HIS A 121 -20.57 -35.13 -10.23
N HIS A 122 -20.36 -34.18 -11.16
CA HIS A 122 -20.35 -34.49 -12.58
C HIS A 122 -19.20 -35.43 -12.97
N PHE A 123 -18.00 -35.25 -12.42
CA PHE A 123 -16.87 -36.13 -12.69
C PHE A 123 -17.06 -37.54 -12.13
N ALA A 124 -17.59 -37.68 -10.92
CA ALA A 124 -17.91 -38.99 -10.33
C ALA A 124 -18.94 -39.75 -11.19
N HIS A 125 -20.05 -39.09 -11.55
CA HIS A 125 -21.12 -39.71 -12.33
C HIS A 125 -20.70 -40.03 -13.77
N ALA A 126 -19.82 -39.22 -14.37
CA ALA A 126 -19.23 -39.48 -15.69
C ALA A 126 -18.20 -40.63 -15.66
N ALA A 127 -17.39 -40.72 -14.60
CA ALA A 127 -16.44 -41.82 -14.41
C ALA A 127 -17.19 -43.16 -14.27
N GLU A 128 -18.24 -43.22 -13.45
CA GLU A 128 -19.07 -44.41 -13.28
C GLU A 128 -19.76 -44.81 -14.59
N ALA A 129 -20.38 -43.87 -15.30
CA ALA A 129 -20.99 -44.12 -16.60
C ALA A 129 -19.98 -44.51 -17.70
N SER A 130 -18.70 -44.18 -17.54
CA SER A 130 -17.62 -44.64 -18.44
C SER A 130 -17.16 -46.06 -18.08
N ALA A 131 -17.11 -46.41 -16.81
CA ALA A 131 -16.78 -47.75 -16.33
C ALA A 131 -17.85 -48.77 -16.76
N GLN A 132 -19.13 -48.42 -16.61
CA GLN A 132 -20.26 -49.22 -17.08
C GLN A 132 -20.17 -49.50 -18.59
N ARG A 133 -19.97 -48.46 -19.41
CA ARG A 133 -19.77 -48.62 -20.87
C ARG A 133 -18.53 -49.47 -21.21
N HIS A 134 -17.46 -49.39 -20.43
CA HIS A 134 -16.29 -50.23 -20.64
C HIS A 134 -16.59 -51.70 -20.34
N VAL A 135 -17.35 -52.01 -19.29
CA VAL A 135 -17.80 -53.37 -18.98
C VAL A 135 -18.72 -53.92 -20.07
N GLU A 136 -19.70 -53.13 -20.51
CA GLU A 136 -20.62 -53.51 -21.60
C GLU A 136 -19.87 -53.79 -22.92
N THR A 137 -18.88 -52.98 -23.27
CA THR A 137 -18.09 -53.17 -24.51
C THR A 137 -17.12 -54.35 -24.45
N VAL A 138 -16.71 -54.80 -23.26
CA VAL A 138 -15.94 -56.05 -23.08
C VAL A 138 -16.88 -57.26 -23.16
N ALA A 139 -17.99 -57.25 -22.43
CA ALA A 139 -18.98 -58.33 -22.45
C ALA A 139 -19.58 -58.55 -23.86
N ALA A 140 -19.80 -57.48 -24.62
CA ALA A 140 -20.27 -57.55 -26.01
C ALA A 140 -19.21 -58.03 -27.03
N LYS A 141 -17.92 -58.07 -26.65
CA LYS A 141 -16.86 -58.70 -27.44
C LYS A 141 -16.73 -60.18 -27.13
N GLU A 142 -16.80 -60.57 -25.86
CA GLU A 142 -16.76 -61.97 -25.43
C GLU A 142 -17.93 -62.81 -26.00
N THR A 143 -19.05 -62.19 -26.36
CA THR A 143 -20.18 -62.85 -27.04
C THR A 143 -20.07 -62.92 -28.57
N LYS A 144 -18.95 -62.50 -29.19
CA LYS A 144 -18.79 -62.44 -30.66
C LYS A 144 -17.51 -63.00 -31.27
N GLU A 145 -16.70 -63.78 -30.54
CA GLU A 145 -15.50 -64.42 -31.10
C GLU A 145 -15.64 -65.94 -31.32
N ALA A 146 -15.97 -66.32 -32.55
CA ALA A 146 -15.54 -67.56 -33.21
C ALA A 146 -15.50 -67.32 -34.74
N PRO A 147 -14.58 -67.93 -35.49
CA PRO A 147 -13.78 -67.14 -36.43
C PRO A 147 -14.13 -67.32 -37.92
N GLN A 148 -13.70 -66.35 -38.74
CA GLN A 148 -13.38 -66.61 -40.15
C GLN A 148 -12.22 -65.74 -40.62
N ALA A 149 -11.32 -66.36 -41.39
CA ALA A 149 -10.09 -65.76 -41.91
C ALA A 149 -10.19 -65.49 -43.41
N ALA A 150 -9.24 -64.70 -43.93
CA ALA A 150 -8.92 -64.51 -45.36
C ALA A 150 -9.94 -63.64 -46.15
N VAL A 151 -9.58 -62.89 -47.22
CA VAL A 151 -8.27 -62.50 -47.81
C VAL A 151 -8.51 -61.35 -48.83
N GLN A 152 -7.50 -60.53 -49.13
CA GLN A 152 -7.36 -59.58 -50.28
C GLN A 152 -8.39 -58.42 -50.39
N GLU A 153 -8.06 -57.15 -50.66
CA GLU A 153 -7.17 -56.50 -51.66
C GLU A 153 -7.90 -56.14 -52.98
N THR A 154 -8.28 -54.85 -53.17
CA THR A 154 -7.89 -53.98 -54.31
C THR A 154 -8.74 -52.68 -54.43
N LYS A 155 -8.03 -51.56 -54.72
CA LYS A 155 -8.25 -50.45 -55.69
C LYS A 155 -9.67 -49.99 -56.13
N VAL A 156 -9.94 -48.76 -56.61
CA VAL A 156 -9.30 -47.40 -56.69
C VAL A 156 -10.36 -46.42 -57.25
N ALA A 157 -10.49 -45.20 -56.71
CA ALA A 157 -10.78 -43.93 -57.42
C ALA A 157 -10.77 -42.76 -56.40
N LYS A 158 -9.92 -41.72 -56.49
CA LYS A 158 -10.02 -40.53 -57.36
C LYS A 158 -11.38 -39.81 -57.23
N THR A 159 -11.51 -38.52 -56.92
CA THR A 159 -10.61 -37.33 -56.81
C THR A 159 -11.33 -36.30 -55.88
N SER A 160 -10.77 -35.22 -55.31
CA SER A 160 -9.58 -34.39 -55.63
C SER A 160 -9.10 -33.59 -54.41
N SER A 161 -7.77 -33.52 -54.21
CA SER A 161 -7.06 -32.47 -53.46
C SER A 161 -6.95 -31.17 -54.29
N PRO A 162 -6.29 -30.05 -53.88
CA PRO A 162 -5.48 -29.76 -52.67
C PRO A 162 -5.95 -28.44 -51.97
N LYS A 163 -5.29 -27.78 -50.99
CA LYS A 163 -3.83 -27.51 -50.85
C LYS A 163 -3.48 -26.83 -49.51
N ALA A 164 -2.30 -27.18 -48.97
CA ALA A 164 -1.47 -26.40 -48.02
C ALA A 164 -2.02 -26.13 -46.59
N LYS A 165 -1.21 -26.13 -45.52
CA LYS A 165 0.27 -26.24 -45.40
C LYS A 165 0.70 -26.71 -43.98
N SER A 166 1.68 -27.60 -43.93
CA SER A 166 2.77 -27.72 -42.93
C SER A 166 2.51 -27.43 -41.42
N SER A 167 2.33 -28.54 -40.68
CA SER A 167 3.19 -29.08 -39.59
C SER A 167 4.63 -28.48 -39.41
N PRO A 168 5.45 -28.89 -38.40
CA PRO A 168 5.20 -29.78 -37.23
C PRO A 168 5.91 -29.40 -35.88
N LYS A 169 5.77 -30.30 -34.86
CA LYS A 169 6.71 -30.61 -33.73
C LYS A 169 6.99 -29.52 -32.68
N ALA A 170 6.86 -29.68 -31.36
CA ALA A 170 7.00 -30.82 -30.44
C ALA A 170 8.43 -31.36 -30.22
N LYS A 171 9.05 -31.03 -29.06
CA LYS A 171 9.54 -31.98 -28.03
C LYS A 171 10.22 -31.31 -26.82
N SER A 172 10.40 -32.13 -25.76
CA SER A 172 11.38 -32.07 -24.64
C SER A 172 11.28 -31.02 -23.52
N SER A 173 10.89 -31.52 -22.34
CA SER A 173 11.31 -31.18 -20.96
C SER A 173 12.82 -31.48 -20.72
N PRO A 174 13.40 -31.46 -19.49
CA PRO A 174 13.04 -30.84 -18.19
C PRO A 174 14.22 -30.15 -17.43
N LYS A 175 13.98 -29.37 -16.35
CA LYS A 175 14.84 -29.34 -15.12
C LYS A 175 14.22 -28.56 -13.95
N ALA A 176 14.82 -28.66 -12.75
CA ALA A 176 14.16 -28.40 -11.47
C ALA A 176 14.93 -27.49 -10.48
N LYS A 177 14.16 -26.77 -9.61
CA LYS A 177 14.51 -26.21 -8.27
C LYS A 177 15.58 -25.08 -8.22
N PRO A 178 15.71 -24.30 -7.10
CA PRO A 178 14.87 -24.17 -5.89
C PRO A 178 14.46 -22.71 -5.54
N SER A 179 13.79 -22.52 -4.39
CA SER A 179 13.42 -21.21 -3.79
C SER A 179 14.48 -20.67 -2.78
N PRO A 180 14.18 -19.71 -1.87
CA PRO A 180 14.81 -18.38 -1.83
C PRO A 180 15.97 -18.23 -0.81
N LYS A 181 16.66 -17.07 -0.82
CA LYS A 181 17.65 -16.69 0.21
C LYS A 181 17.32 -15.36 0.91
N VAL A 182 17.59 -15.34 2.22
CA VAL A 182 17.33 -14.26 3.18
C VAL A 182 18.53 -13.30 3.29
N LYS A 183 18.30 -12.08 3.80
CA LYS A 183 19.31 -11.05 4.12
C LYS A 183 20.41 -11.56 5.07
N PRO A 184 21.56 -10.85 5.16
CA PRO A 184 21.76 -10.08 6.40
C PRO A 184 22.42 -8.70 6.24
N SER A 185 22.12 -7.81 7.19
CA SER A 185 23.00 -6.71 7.67
C SER A 185 23.71 -7.22 8.97
N PRO A 186 24.75 -6.61 9.59
CA PRO A 186 24.96 -5.15 9.79
C PRO A 186 26.45 -4.68 9.95
N LYS A 187 26.66 -3.51 10.58
CA LYS A 187 27.92 -2.88 11.10
C LYS A 187 28.76 -2.08 10.06
N ALA A 188 29.49 -1.02 10.42
CA ALA A 188 29.42 -0.09 11.57
C ALA A 188 30.21 1.22 11.29
N LYS A 189 29.88 2.27 12.05
CA LYS A 189 30.62 3.53 12.36
C LYS A 189 32.00 3.78 11.67
N THR A 190 32.12 4.95 11.05
CA THR A 190 33.28 5.85 11.30
C THR A 190 32.84 7.31 11.25
N TYR A 191 33.14 8.07 12.31
CA TYR A 191 33.10 9.55 12.27
C TYR A 191 34.48 10.04 11.81
N SER A 192 34.55 11.01 10.91
CA SER A 192 35.71 11.89 10.80
C SER A 192 35.26 13.33 10.95
N ALA A 193 35.79 14.00 11.97
CA ALA A 193 35.68 15.44 12.11
C ALA A 193 36.78 16.10 11.26
N LYS A 194 36.46 17.23 10.63
CA LYS A 194 37.48 18.23 10.32
C LYS A 194 36.89 19.62 10.50
N ALA A 195 37.49 20.36 11.44
CA ALA A 195 37.17 21.75 11.76
C ALA A 195 38.23 22.68 11.16
N SER A 196 37.96 23.98 11.24
CA SER A 196 38.81 25.11 10.79
C SER A 196 38.88 25.26 9.25
N SER A 197 38.77 26.44 8.65
CA SER A 197 38.67 27.84 9.13
C SER A 197 37.73 28.66 8.17
N GLU A 198 37.65 29.99 8.04
CA GLU A 198 38.44 31.15 8.53
C GLU A 198 37.63 32.48 8.50
N ALA A 199 38.35 33.61 8.45
CA ALA A 199 38.03 34.98 8.01
C ALA A 199 36.81 35.22 7.08
N GLN A 200 36.18 36.40 6.98
CA GLN A 200 36.03 37.66 7.75
C GLN A 200 35.44 38.70 6.76
N ALA A 201 34.53 39.57 7.24
CA ALA A 201 34.32 40.96 6.81
C ALA A 201 34.00 41.34 5.33
N LYS A 202 32.82 41.97 5.13
CA LYS A 202 32.58 43.31 4.51
C LYS A 202 31.07 43.49 4.26
N SER A 203 30.35 44.22 5.11
CA SER A 203 30.09 45.68 5.06
C SER A 203 29.03 46.12 4.03
N ALA A 204 27.88 46.60 4.53
CA ALA A 204 26.82 47.32 3.81
C ALA A 204 27.27 48.79 3.49
N PRO A 205 26.43 49.71 2.91
CA PRO A 205 25.05 49.59 2.47
C PRO A 205 24.75 50.13 1.04
N LYS A 206 23.51 49.96 0.58
CA LYS A 206 23.05 50.34 -0.78
C LYS A 206 22.58 51.80 -0.82
N VAL A 207 23.37 52.67 -1.47
CA VAL A 207 23.06 54.12 -1.59
C VAL A 207 21.86 54.37 -2.51
N ARG A 208 20.86 55.11 -1.99
CA ARG A 208 19.63 55.52 -2.68
C ARG A 208 19.88 56.81 -3.46
N LYS A 209 20.04 56.72 -4.79
CA LYS A 209 20.26 57.89 -5.67
C LYS A 209 18.96 58.70 -5.80
N LYS A 210 19.06 60.03 -5.63
CA LYS A 210 17.98 61.00 -5.90
C LYS A 210 17.79 61.17 -7.41
N THR A 211 16.54 61.27 -7.87
CA THR A 211 16.19 61.88 -9.17
C THR A 211 15.30 63.10 -8.95
N LYS A 212 15.49 64.11 -9.80
CA LYS A 212 15.03 65.49 -9.63
C LYS A 212 14.18 65.88 -10.85
N THR A 213 12.89 66.10 -10.65
CA THR A 213 11.95 66.69 -11.62
C THR A 213 10.91 67.49 -10.83
N LYS A 214 11.03 68.81 -10.75
CA LYS A 214 10.61 69.82 -11.76
C LYS A 214 9.10 70.13 -11.63
N ALA A 215 8.80 71.20 -10.90
CA ALA A 215 7.52 71.90 -10.97
C ALA A 215 7.36 72.66 -12.30
N PRO A 216 6.14 73.08 -12.64
CA PRO A 216 5.94 74.51 -12.85
C PRO A 216 4.61 75.07 -12.32
N ALA A 217 4.55 76.40 -12.22
CA ALA A 217 3.37 77.28 -12.17
C ALA A 217 2.36 77.11 -11.02
N SER A 218 2.26 78.11 -10.15
CA SER A 218 1.49 79.32 -10.48
C SER A 218 2.06 80.55 -9.77
#